data_AF-A0A1D7TU40-F1
#
_entry.id   AF-A0A1D7TU40-F1
#
_cell.length_a   1.000
_cell.length_b   1.000
_cell.length_c   1.000
_cell.angle_alpha   90.00
_cell.angle_beta   90.00
_cell.angle_gamma   90.00
#
_symmetry.space_group_name_H-M   'P 1'
#
loop_
_entity.id
_entity.type
_entity.pdbx_description
1 polymer ?
#
loop_
_entity_poly.entity_id
_entity_poly.type
_entity_poly.pdbx_seq_one_letter_code
_entity_poly.pdbx_strand_id
1 'polypeptide(L)'
;MDLKDVDRLSEEIRSKYHELEKELHGSTWSVEEDALAFLTDAGLVGRLTMDNQGRWPSENRQMLPSKIGECVWWLAVLAQRMDLDFEECVEEFLSNRLDSLK
;
A
#
# COMPACT_ATOMS: atom_id res chain seq x y z
N MET A 1 -14.42 0.72 -9.08
CA MET A 1 -13.28 1.40 -8.45
C MET A 1 -12.17 1.35 -9.47
N ASP A 2 -11.71 2.51 -9.91
CA ASP A 2 -10.52 2.69 -10.73
C ASP A 2 -9.34 3.19 -9.85
N LEU A 3 -8.19 3.51 -10.45
CA LEU A 3 -7.02 3.97 -9.72
C LEU A 3 -7.21 5.37 -9.10
N LYS A 4 -8.03 6.23 -9.72
CA LYS A 4 -8.40 7.54 -9.14
C LYS A 4 -9.26 7.39 -7.91
N ASP A 5 -10.20 6.44 -7.92
CA ASP A 5 -10.96 6.10 -6.73
C ASP A 5 -10.05 5.58 -5.61
N VAL A 6 -9.08 4.72 -5.94
CA VAL A 6 -8.11 4.21 -4.96
C VAL A 6 -7.32 5.36 -4.35
N ASP A 7 -6.79 6.25 -5.18
CA ASP A 7 -6.01 7.40 -4.74
C ASP A 7 -6.82 8.30 -3.78
N ARG A 8 -8.01 8.74 -4.22
CA ARG A 8 -8.91 9.59 -3.42
C ARG A 8 -9.34 8.93 -2.10
N LEU A 9 -9.71 7.65 -2.12
CA LEU A 9 -10.12 6.94 -0.91
C LEU A 9 -8.93 6.72 0.03
N SER A 10 -7.73 6.51 -0.51
CA SER A 10 -6.51 6.36 0.26
C SER A 10 -6.15 7.64 1.03
N GLU A 11 -6.29 8.79 0.38
CA GLU A 11 -6.11 10.12 0.99
C GLU A 11 -7.08 10.34 2.14
N GLU A 12 -8.37 10.02 1.93
CA GLU A 12 -9.41 10.19 2.95
C GLU A 12 -9.09 9.34 4.20
N ILE A 13 -8.68 8.08 4.00
CA ILE A 13 -8.30 7.18 5.08
C ILE A 13 -7.06 7.71 5.81
N ARG A 14 -6.00 8.10 5.07
CA ARG A 14 -4.75 8.57 5.68
C ARG A 14 -4.96 9.87 6.47
N SER A 15 -5.80 10.76 5.96
CA SER A 15 -6.17 12.01 6.65
C SER A 15 -6.83 11.74 8.01
N LYS A 16 -7.73 10.74 8.10
CA LYS A 16 -8.32 10.34 9.40
C LYS A 16 -7.28 9.75 10.35
N TYR A 17 -6.31 8.98 9.84
CA TYR A 17 -5.20 8.52 10.66
C TYR A 17 -4.29 9.66 11.14
N HIS A 18 -4.02 10.67 10.30
CA HIS A 18 -3.26 11.86 10.72
C HIS A 18 -3.98 12.64 11.84
N GLU A 19 -5.31 12.75 11.79
CA GLU A 19 -6.10 13.34 12.88
C GLU A 19 -5.91 12.56 14.18
N LEU A 20 -6.01 11.22 14.11
CA LEU A 20 -5.81 10.34 15.24
C LEU A 20 -4.39 10.41 15.81
N GLU A 21 -3.37 10.46 14.96
CA GLU A 21 -1.97 10.59 15.37
C GLU A 21 -1.72 11.92 16.11
N LYS A 22 -2.30 13.02 15.61
CA LYS A 22 -2.22 14.32 16.30
C LYS A 22 -2.90 14.26 17.68
N GLU A 23 -4.05 13.58 17.79
CA GLU A 23 -4.75 13.42 19.06
C GLU A 23 -3.95 12.58 20.06
N LEU A 24 -3.39 11.46 19.63
CA LEU A 24 -2.71 10.49 20.49
C LEU A 24 -1.25 10.85 20.80
N HIS A 25 -0.56 11.47 19.84
CA HIS A 25 0.90 11.64 19.86
C HIS A 25 1.36 13.08 19.64
N GLY A 26 0.45 14.01 19.31
CA GLY A 26 0.77 15.42 19.09
C GLY A 26 1.45 15.74 17.76
N SER A 27 1.72 14.74 16.92
CA SER A 27 2.33 14.89 15.59
C SER A 27 1.79 13.83 14.65
N THR A 28 1.86 14.09 13.35
CA THR A 28 1.61 13.07 12.31
C THR A 28 2.89 12.32 11.99
N TRP A 29 2.76 11.10 11.50
CA TRP A 29 3.89 10.33 10.99
C TRP A 29 4.55 11.02 9.80
N SER A 30 5.88 10.87 9.72
CA SER A 30 6.66 11.28 8.55
C SER A 30 6.40 10.36 7.35
N VAL A 31 6.87 10.76 6.17
CA VAL A 31 6.75 9.94 4.96
C VAL A 31 7.56 8.65 5.11
N GLU A 32 8.71 8.72 5.79
CA GLU A 32 9.57 7.58 6.08
C GLU A 32 8.91 6.58 7.06
N GLU A 33 8.12 7.07 8.02
CA GLU A 33 7.33 6.22 8.91
C GLU A 33 6.21 5.50 8.16
N ASP A 34 5.52 6.17 7.23
CA ASP A 34 4.55 5.53 6.32
C ASP A 34 5.23 4.46 5.45
N ALA A 35 6.42 4.75 4.91
CA ALA A 35 7.20 3.79 4.13
C ALA A 35 7.62 2.57 4.95
N LEU A 36 7.94 2.75 6.24
CA LEU A 36 8.24 1.65 7.15
C LEU A 36 7.00 0.78 7.43
N ALA A 37 5.83 1.39 7.59
CA ALA A 37 4.57 0.67 7.76
C ALA A 37 4.23 -0.16 6.52
N PHE A 38 4.40 0.41 5.32
CA PHE A 38 4.31 -0.32 4.06
C PHE A 38 5.20 -1.57 4.02
N LEU A 39 6.48 -1.44 4.40
CA LEU A 39 7.42 -2.58 4.39
C LEU A 39 6.97 -3.69 5.34
N THR A 40 6.30 -3.35 6.44
CA THR A 40 5.74 -4.33 7.37
C THR A 40 4.65 -5.15 6.69
N ASP A 41 3.68 -4.49 6.03
CA ASP A 41 2.59 -5.16 5.34
C ASP A 41 3.08 -5.94 4.10
N ALA A 42 4.03 -5.40 3.35
CA ALA A 42 4.67 -6.11 2.23
C ALA A 42 5.37 -7.41 2.70
N GLY A 43 6.05 -7.36 3.85
CA GLY A 43 6.62 -8.55 4.48
C GLY A 43 5.57 -9.59 4.86
N LEU A 44 4.40 -9.15 5.35
CA LEU A 44 3.27 -10.03 5.65
C LEU A 44 2.68 -10.65 4.38
N VAL A 45 2.50 -9.89 3.30
CA VAL A 45 2.09 -10.43 2.00
C VAL A 45 3.03 -11.55 1.55
N GLY A 46 4.35 -11.37 1.68
CA GLY A 46 5.33 -12.41 1.37
C GLY A 46 5.13 -13.70 2.18
N ARG A 47 4.99 -13.58 3.51
CA ARG A 47 4.75 -14.74 4.40
C ARG A 47 3.43 -15.44 4.10
N LEU A 48 2.37 -14.66 3.94
CA LEU A 48 1.02 -15.17 3.66
C LEU A 48 0.92 -15.79 2.27
N THR A 49 1.75 -15.35 1.31
CA THR A 49 1.90 -16.01 0.01
C THR A 49 2.54 -17.39 0.15
N MET A 50 3.60 -17.52 0.95
CA MET A 50 4.22 -18.84 1.22
C MET A 50 3.25 -19.80 1.92
N ASP A 51 2.42 -19.29 2.83
CA ASP A 51 1.31 -20.05 3.39
C ASP A 51 0.33 -20.46 2.29
N ASN A 52 -0.18 -19.49 1.52
CA ASN A 52 -1.13 -19.75 0.43
C ASN A 52 -0.66 -20.87 -0.51
N GLN A 53 0.64 -20.90 -0.84
CA GLN A 53 1.27 -21.92 -1.69
C GLN A 53 1.63 -23.24 -0.97
N GLY A 54 1.29 -23.38 0.30
CA GLY A 54 1.55 -24.57 1.12
C GLY A 54 3.00 -24.78 1.50
N ARG A 55 3.89 -23.83 1.21
CA ARG A 55 5.32 -23.93 1.51
C ARG A 55 5.62 -23.64 2.97
N TRP A 56 4.91 -22.70 3.57
CA TRP A 56 5.00 -22.34 4.99
C TRP A 56 3.60 -22.11 5.57
N PRO A 57 2.84 -23.18 5.90
CA PRO A 57 1.48 -23.05 6.40
C PRO A 57 1.39 -22.24 7.71
N SER A 58 0.30 -21.49 7.87
CA SER A 58 -0.03 -20.74 9.09
C SER A 58 -1.54 -20.71 9.32
N GLU A 59 -1.98 -20.25 10.49
CA GLU A 59 -3.41 -20.05 10.80
C GLU A 59 -3.99 -18.73 10.25
N ASN A 60 -3.15 -17.93 9.57
CA ASN A 60 -3.48 -16.55 9.19
C ASN A 60 -3.68 -16.36 7.68
N ARG A 61 -3.74 -17.44 6.88
CA ARG A 61 -3.88 -17.37 5.41
C ARG A 61 -4.99 -16.41 4.95
N GLN A 62 -6.11 -16.35 5.68
CA GLN A 62 -7.26 -15.51 5.39
C GLN A 62 -6.95 -14.00 5.39
N MET A 63 -5.82 -13.57 5.97
CA MET A 63 -5.39 -12.16 5.99
C MET A 63 -4.75 -11.72 4.67
N LEU A 64 -4.40 -12.64 3.77
CA LEU A 64 -3.69 -12.29 2.53
C LEU A 64 -4.43 -11.23 1.69
N PRO A 65 -5.76 -11.32 1.46
CA PRO A 65 -6.48 -10.30 0.70
C PRO A 65 -6.43 -8.92 1.33
N SER A 66 -6.57 -8.81 2.66
CA SER A 66 -6.53 -7.51 3.34
C SER A 66 -5.13 -6.91 3.28
N LYS A 67 -4.07 -7.72 3.45
CA LYS A 67 -2.69 -7.24 3.37
C LYS A 67 -2.29 -6.81 1.96
N ILE A 68 -2.79 -7.48 0.92
CA ILE A 68 -2.62 -7.00 -0.46
C ILE A 68 -3.31 -5.64 -0.63
N GLY A 69 -4.52 -5.48 -0.10
CA GLY A 69 -5.25 -4.20 -0.13
C GLY A 69 -4.51 -3.08 0.60
N GLU A 70 -3.98 -3.35 1.80
CA GLU A 70 -3.18 -2.39 2.58
C GLU A 70 -1.88 -2.01 1.86
N CYS A 71 -1.20 -2.95 1.18
CA CYS A 71 -0.04 -2.61 0.36
C CYS A 71 -0.40 -1.65 -0.78
N VAL A 72 -1.54 -1.84 -1.45
CA VAL A 72 -2.00 -0.93 -2.50
C VAL A 72 -2.33 0.44 -1.91
N TRP A 73 -3.04 0.47 -0.78
CA TRP A 73 -3.34 1.71 -0.05
C TRP A 73 -2.08 2.48 0.34
N TRP A 74 -1.07 1.81 0.90
CA TRP A 74 0.20 2.42 1.25
C TRP A 74 0.92 3.01 0.04
N LEU A 75 0.95 2.31 -1.09
CA LEU A 75 1.60 2.82 -2.31
C LEU A 75 0.88 4.04 -2.87
N ALA A 76 -0.46 4.09 -2.81
CA ALA A 76 -1.23 5.27 -3.18
C ALA A 76 -0.92 6.45 -2.23
N VAL A 77 -0.95 6.23 -0.91
CA VAL A 77 -0.57 7.25 0.09
C VAL A 77 0.84 7.78 -0.16
N LEU A 78 1.81 6.89 -0.40
CA LEU A 78 3.19 7.29 -0.63
C LEU A 78 3.35 8.11 -1.91
N ALA A 79 2.65 7.75 -3.00
CA ALA A 79 2.63 8.55 -4.22
C ALA A 79 2.13 9.98 -3.93
N GLN A 80 0.99 10.12 -3.26
CA GLN A 80 0.44 11.41 -2.88
C GLN A 80 1.38 12.23 -1.98
N ARG A 81 1.94 11.60 -0.94
CA ARG A 81 2.85 12.26 0.01
C ARG A 81 4.18 12.71 -0.62
N MET A 82 4.48 12.25 -1.83
CA MET A 82 5.66 12.61 -2.61
C MET A 82 5.31 13.39 -3.89
N ASP A 83 4.09 13.94 -3.98
CA ASP A 83 3.60 14.73 -5.11
C ASP A 83 3.61 13.98 -6.46
N LEU A 84 3.31 12.68 -6.43
CA LEU A 84 3.18 11.81 -7.61
C LEU A 84 1.73 11.41 -7.85
N ASP A 85 1.32 11.31 -9.12
CA ASP A 85 0.02 10.74 -9.50
C ASP A 85 0.11 9.20 -9.50
N PHE A 86 -0.75 8.56 -8.70
CA PHE A 86 -0.75 7.10 -8.55
C PHE A 86 -1.18 6.36 -9.82
N GLU A 87 -2.14 6.89 -10.58
CA GLU A 87 -2.59 6.29 -11.84
C GLU A 87 -1.46 6.34 -12.86
N GLU A 88 -0.82 7.50 -13.04
CA GLU A 88 0.30 7.68 -13.95
C GLU A 88 1.47 6.73 -13.60
N CYS A 89 1.84 6.61 -12.32
CA CYS A 89 2.89 5.69 -11.88
C CYS A 89 2.63 4.24 -12.32
N VAL A 90 1.40 3.77 -12.20
CA VAL A 90 1.00 2.41 -12.55
C VAL A 90 0.94 2.25 -14.08
N GLU A 91 0.31 3.19 -14.78
CA GLU A 91 0.17 3.17 -16.24
C GLU A 91 1.52 3.20 -16.95
N GLU A 92 2.44 4.07 -16.51
CA GLU A 92 3.79 4.16 -17.06
C GLU A 92 4.56 2.85 -16.87
N PHE A 93 4.53 2.28 -15.66
CA PHE A 93 5.23 1.01 -15.41
C PHE A 93 4.71 -0.11 -16.31
N LEU A 94 3.38 -0.29 -16.39
CA LEU A 94 2.78 -1.38 -17.14
C LEU A 94 3.03 -1.23 -18.65
N SER A 95 2.85 -0.02 -19.20
CA SER A 95 3.04 0.26 -20.62
C SER A 95 4.50 0.09 -21.03
N ASN A 96 5.43 0.71 -20.29
CA ASN A 96 6.86 0.61 -20.58
C ASN A 96 7.37 -0.82 -20.43
N ARG A 97 6.92 -1.55 -19.40
CA ARG A 97 7.33 -2.95 -19.20
C ARG A 97 6.85 -3.83 -20.34
N LEU A 98 5.59 -3.68 -20.76
CA LEU A 98 5.02 -4.47 -21.84
C LEU A 98 5.74 -4.21 -23.16
N ASP A 99 6.05 -2.95 -23.47
CA ASP A 99 6.78 -2.60 -24.69
C ASP A 99 8.23 -3.10 -24.66
N SER A 100 8.89 -3.10 -23.50
CA SER A 100 10.26 -3.63 -23.35
C SER A 100 10.41 -5.14 -23.55
N LEU A 101 9.29 -5.89 -23.52
CA LEU A 101 9.25 -7.35 -23.64
C LEU A 101 8.75 -7.84 -25.00
N LYS A 102 8.48 -6.91 -25.95
CA LYS A 102 8.15 -7.21 -27.35
C LYS A 102 9.42 -7.30 -28.19
#